data_AF-A0A661Y9M2-F1
#
_entry.id   AF-A0A661Y9M2-F1
#
_cell.length_a   1.000
_cell.length_b   1.000
_cell.length_c   1.000
_cell.angle_alpha   90.00
_cell.angle_beta   90.00
_cell.angle_gamma   90.00
#
_symmetry.space_group_name_H-M   'P 1'
#
loop_
_entity.id
_entity.type
_entity.pdbx_description
1 polymer ?
#
loop_
_entity_poly.entity_id
_entity_poly.type
_entity_poly.pdbx_seq_one_letter_code
_entity_poly.pdbx_strand_id
1 'polypeptide(L)'
;MKVFLIVLFLAIIVTLIFGFYIRPTDLKTGEFCIGISIVGLFLFWMPLFIYHRWKNKNVKDYMLTKENIEKMREEGRKKKL
;
A
#
# COMPACT_ATOMS: atom_id res chain seq x y z
N MET A 1 11.31 1.74 -8.71
CA MET A 1 10.52 1.13 -7.60
C MET A 1 9.05 0.97 -7.93
N LYS A 2 8.39 1.92 -8.60
CA LYS A 2 6.97 1.80 -8.99
C LYS A 2 6.67 0.51 -9.79
N VAL A 3 7.49 0.20 -10.80
CA VAL A 3 7.35 -1.04 -11.61
C VAL A 3 7.60 -2.30 -10.76
N PHE A 4 8.61 -2.30 -9.89
CA PHE A 4 8.90 -3.43 -9.00
C PHE A 4 7.71 -3.75 -8.08
N LEU A 5 7.11 -2.74 -7.46
CA LEU A 5 5.91 -2.91 -6.63
C LEU A 5 4.72 -3.47 -7.43
N ILE A 6 4.55 -3.03 -8.68
CA ILE A 6 3.49 -3.53 -9.56
C ILE A 6 3.73 -5.00 -9.92
N VAL A 7 4.95 -5.36 -10.32
CA VAL A 7 5.31 -6.75 -10.64
C VAL A 7 5.13 -7.66 -9.44
N LEU A 8 5.56 -7.22 -8.24
CA LEU A 8 5.37 -7.97 -7.00
C LEU A 8 3.89 -8.14 -6.67
N PHE A 9 3.08 -7.10 -6.85
CA PHE A 9 1.62 -7.19 -6.65
C PHE A 9 0.99 -8.20 -7.60
N LEU A 10 1.37 -8.16 -8.87
CA LEU A 10 0.83 -9.03 -9.91
C LEU A 10 1.19 -10.50 -9.64
N ALA A 11 2.42 -10.77 -9.19
CA ALA A 11 2.85 -12.11 -8.79
C ALA A 11 2.02 -12.66 -7.61
N ILE A 12 1.70 -11.82 -6.63
CA ILE A 12 0.83 -12.20 -5.50
C ILE A 12 -0.58 -12.52 -5.99
N ILE A 13 -1.15 -11.72 -6.89
CA ILE A 13 -2.48 -11.96 -7.47
C ILE A 13 -2.50 -13.28 -8.25
N VAL A 14 -1.48 -13.54 -9.06
CA VAL A 14 -1.38 -14.80 -9.83
C VAL A 14 -1.33 -15.99 -8.88
N THR A 15 -0.53 -15.91 -7.81
CA THR A 15 -0.43 -16.98 -6.80
C THR A 15 -1.75 -17.20 -6.05
N LEU A 16 -2.47 -16.11 -5.76
CA LEU A 16 -3.78 -16.17 -5.12
C LEU A 16 -4.80 -16.88 -6.02
N ILE A 17 -4.89 -16.48 -7.29
CA ILE A 17 -5.79 -17.10 -8.29
C ILE A 17 -5.44 -18.58 -8.46
N PHE A 18 -4.15 -18.90 -8.54
CA PHE A 18 -3.67 -20.28 -8.66
C PHE A 18 -4.04 -21.12 -7.42
N GLY A 19 -3.93 -20.54 -6.23
CA GLY A 19 -4.37 -21.19 -4.98
C GLY A 19 -5.87 -21.51 -4.99
N PHE A 20 -6.71 -20.60 -5.46
CA PHE A 20 -8.15 -20.84 -5.62
C PHE A 20 -8.47 -21.89 -6.70
N TYR A 21 -7.67 -21.95 -7.76
CA TYR A 21 -7.82 -22.93 -8.84
C TYR A 21 -7.48 -24.36 -8.40
N ILE A 22 -6.45 -24.53 -7.55
CA ILE A 22 -6.01 -25.84 -7.04
C ILE A 22 -6.82 -26.31 -5.82
N ARG A 23 -7.41 -25.40 -5.06
CA ARG A 23 -8.25 -25.72 -3.88
C ARG A 23 -9.25 -26.87 -4.09
N PRO A 24 -9.98 -26.98 -5.22
CA PRO A 24 -10.91 -28.11 -5.45
C PRO A 24 -10.22 -29.47 -5.65
N THR A 25 -8.97 -29.49 -6.14
CA THR A 25 -8.22 -30.74 -6.37
C THR A 25 -7.35 -31.12 -5.17
N ASP A 26 -6.76 -30.14 -4.49
CA ASP A 26 -5.95 -30.31 -3.30
C ASP A 26 -6.22 -29.15 -2.33
N LEU A 27 -7.03 -29.42 -1.32
CA LEU A 27 -7.45 -28.44 -0.34
C LEU A 27 -6.25 -27.89 0.46
N LYS A 28 -5.31 -28.76 0.85
CA LYS A 28 -4.18 -28.36 1.71
C LYS A 28 -3.24 -27.41 0.97
N THR A 29 -2.87 -27.78 -0.26
CA THR A 29 -1.98 -26.95 -1.07
C THR A 29 -2.66 -25.65 -1.50
N GLY A 30 -3.95 -25.69 -1.86
CA GLY A 30 -4.72 -24.51 -2.22
C GLY A 30 -4.81 -23.49 -1.08
N GLU A 31 -5.17 -23.93 0.13
CA GLU A 31 -5.25 -23.05 1.30
C GLU A 31 -3.88 -22.51 1.74
N PHE A 32 -2.82 -23.31 1.62
CA PHE A 32 -1.45 -22.86 1.86
C PHE A 32 -1.03 -21.76 0.88
N CYS A 33 -1.29 -21.93 -0.42
CA CYS A 33 -1.01 -20.93 -1.45
C CYS A 33 -1.79 -19.63 -1.23
N ILE A 34 -3.05 -19.71 -0.78
CA ILE A 34 -3.85 -18.53 -0.44
C ILE A 34 -3.27 -17.83 0.79
N GLY A 35 -2.96 -18.59 1.85
CA GLY A 35 -2.37 -18.06 3.08
C GLY A 35 -1.05 -17.34 2.85
N ILE A 36 -0.12 -17.96 2.11
CA ILE A 36 1.17 -17.35 1.82
C ILE A 36 1.04 -16.10 0.92
N SER A 37 0.06 -16.08 0.02
CA SER A 37 -0.23 -14.90 -0.80
C SER A 37 -0.70 -13.72 0.05
N ILE A 38 -1.58 -13.95 1.02
CA ILE A 38 -2.09 -12.92 1.94
C ILE A 38 -0.97 -12.42 2.85
N VAL A 39 -0.18 -13.33 3.42
CA VAL A 39 0.98 -12.99 4.27
C VAL A 39 2.01 -12.19 3.45
N GLY A 40 2.28 -12.62 2.22
CA GLY A 40 3.15 -11.91 1.27
C GLY A 40 2.68 -10.49 1.01
N LEU A 41 1.38 -10.31 0.79
CA LEU A 41 0.77 -9.00 0.57
C LEU A 41 0.89 -8.10 1.80
N PHE A 42 0.59 -8.63 2.98
CA PHE A 42 0.50 -7.82 4.19
C PHE A 42 1.87 -7.50 4.78
N LEU A 43 2.80 -8.46 4.83
CA LEU A 43 4.12 -8.28 5.45
C LEU A 43 5.15 -7.68 4.50
N PHE A 44 5.05 -7.93 3.19
CA PHE A 44 6.07 -7.45 2.25
C PHE A 44 5.52 -6.33 1.36
N TRP A 45 4.41 -6.57 0.66
CA TRP A 45 3.93 -5.60 -0.32
C TRP A 45 3.47 -4.30 0.33
N MET A 46 2.69 -4.36 1.41
CA MET A 46 2.18 -3.17 2.09
C MET A 46 3.27 -2.27 2.67
N PRO A 47 4.23 -2.76 3.49
CA PRO A 47 5.28 -1.91 4.04
C PRO A 47 6.16 -1.30 2.97
N LEU A 48 6.47 -2.08 1.92
CA LEU A 48 7.26 -1.60 0.79
C LEU A 48 6.51 -0.52 -0.01
N PHE A 49 5.20 -0.67 -0.18
CA PHE A 49 4.35 0.32 -0.83
C PHE A 49 4.33 1.63 -0.04
N ILE A 50 4.11 1.55 1.28
CA ILE A 50 4.11 2.72 2.17
C ILE A 50 5.46 3.42 2.12
N TYR A 51 6.56 2.67 2.26
CA TYR A 51 7.91 3.23 2.19
C TYR A 51 8.17 3.94 0.86
N HIS A 52 7.81 3.31 -0.26
CA HIS A 52 7.97 3.92 -1.57
C HIS A 52 7.14 5.19 -1.73
N ARG A 53 5.91 5.21 -1.21
CA ARG A 53 5.01 6.36 -1.32
C ARG A 53 5.43 7.51 -0.40
N TRP A 54 5.99 7.20 0.77
CA TRP A 54 6.35 8.18 1.79
C TRP A 54 7.74 8.81 1.59
N LYS A 55 8.55 8.29 0.66
CA LYS A 55 9.91 8.77 0.35
C LYS A 55 10.04 10.29 0.13
N ASN A 56 9.00 10.95 -0.39
CA ASN A 56 9.04 12.39 -0.72
C ASN A 56 8.08 13.24 0.14
N LYS A 57 7.58 12.72 1.26
CA LYS A 57 6.64 13.44 2.12
C LYS A 57 7.26 13.69 3.49
N ASN A 58 7.29 14.95 3.91
CA ASN A 58 7.71 15.29 5.27
C ASN A 58 6.52 15.12 6.22
N VAL A 59 6.71 14.40 7.33
CA VAL A 59 5.67 14.20 8.34
C VAL A 59 5.20 15.52 8.95
N LYS A 60 6.12 16.49 9.08
CA LYS A 60 5.84 17.81 9.65
C LYS A 60 4.82 18.61 8.85
N ASP A 61 4.74 18.40 7.55
CA ASP A 61 3.76 19.08 6.68
C ASP A 61 2.32 18.63 6.98
N TYR A 62 2.15 17.50 7.67
CA TYR A 62 0.84 16.94 8.03
C TYR A 62 0.50 17.11 9.52
N MET A 63 1.39 17.73 10.30
CA MET A 63 1.13 18.01 11.72
C MET A 63 0.37 19.33 11.90
N LEU A 64 -0.61 19.37 12.80
CA LEU A 64 -1.35 20.58 13.19
C LEU A 64 -0.49 21.47 14.10
N THR A 65 0.61 21.98 13.56
CA THR A 65 1.43 22.99 14.24
C THR A 65 0.81 24.37 14.04
N LYS A 66 1.12 25.31 14.94
CA LYS A 66 0.66 26.70 14.82
C LYS A 66 1.02 27.30 13.45
N GLU A 67 2.23 27.02 12.96
CA GLU A 67 2.71 27.49 11.65
C GLU A 67 1.89 26.92 10.48
N ASN A 68 1.55 25.63 10.50
CA ASN A 68 0.76 25.02 9.44
C ASN A 68 -0.71 25.50 9.46
N ILE A 69 -1.27 25.73 10.66
CA ILE A 69 -2.62 26.29 10.82
C ILE A 69 -2.66 27.74 10.31
N GLU A 70 -1.63 28.54 10.60
CA GLU A 70 -1.49 29.91 10.09
C GLU A 70 -1.44 29.90 8.56
N LYS A 71 -0.59 29.05 7.95
CA LYS A 71 -0.50 28.86 6.49
C LYS A 71 -1.86 28.50 5.87
N MET A 72 -2.58 27.54 6.45
CA MET A 72 -3.93 27.16 5.97
C MET A 72 -4.93 28.34 6.02
N ARG A 73 -4.85 29.17 7.07
CA ARG A 73 -5.71 30.35 7.25
C ARG A 73 -5.36 31.48 6.27
N GLU A 74 -4.09 31.63 5.92
CA GLU A 74 -3.63 32.59 4.91
C GLU A 74 -4.03 32.16 3.50
N GLU A 75 -3.85 30.89 3.13
CA GLU A 75 -4.31 30.34 1.85
C GLU A 75 -5.83 30.51 1.67
N GLY A 76 -6.61 30.23 2.72
CA GLY A 76 -8.06 30.44 2.72
C GLY A 76 -8.47 31.92 2.54
N ARG A 77 -7.67 32.86 3.04
CA ARG A 77 -7.89 34.31 2.84
C ARG A 77 -7.53 34.75 1.42
N LYS A 78 -6.40 34.27 0.86
CA LYS A 78 -5.99 34.56 -0.53
C LYS A 78 -6.97 34.02 -1.56
N LYS A 79 -7.62 32.88 -1.29
CA LYS A 79 -8.61 32.26 -2.21
C LYS A 79 -9.98 32.95 -2.20
N LYS A 80 -10.26 33.79 -1.20
CA LYS A 80 -11.49 34.61 -1.12
C LYS A 80 -11.34 36.00 -1.71
N LEU A 81 -10.12 36.42 -2.02
CA LEU A 81 -9.78 37.64 -2.77
C LEU A 81 -9.69 37.30 -4.26
#